data_AF-A0A971MDE8-F1
#
_entry.id   AF-A0A971MDE8-F1
#
_cell.length_a   1.000
_cell.length_b   1.000
_cell.length_c   1.000
_cell.angle_alpha   90.00
_cell.angle_beta   90.00
_cell.angle_gamma   90.00
#
_symmetry.space_group_name_H-M   'P 1'
#
loop_
_entity.id
_entity.type
_entity.pdbx_description
1 polymer ?
#
loop_
_entity_poly.entity_id
_entity_poly.type
_entity_poly.pdbx_seq_one_letter_code
_entity_poly.pdbx_strand_id
1 'polypeptide(L)' 'AVSEYIKFYNKVRIHSSLGYISPVEFYHKTLEGTAKPLKIKL' A
#
# COMPACT_ATOMS: atom_id res chain seq x y z
N ALA A 1 -8.25 19.44 -4.65
CA ALA A 1 -9.47 18.92 -3.95
C ALA A 1 -9.18 17.58 -3.28
N VAL A 2 -10.04 17.09 -2.37
CA VAL A 2 -9.88 15.80 -1.65
C VAL A 2 -9.65 14.61 -2.61
N SER A 3 -10.30 14.63 -3.77
CA SER A 3 -10.15 13.59 -4.81
C SER A 3 -8.72 13.45 -5.35
N GLU A 4 -7.98 14.55 -5.48
CA GLU A 4 -6.58 14.54 -5.93
C GLU A 4 -5.67 13.95 -4.86
N TYR A 5 -5.92 14.31 -3.59
CA TYR A 5 -5.18 13.72 -2.47
C TYR A 5 -5.39 12.21 -2.38
N ILE A 6 -6.63 11.73 -2.55
CA ILE A 6 -6.92 10.29 -2.54
C ILE A 6 -6.18 9.57 -3.67
N LYS A 7 -6.18 10.15 -4.88
CA LYS A 7 -5.43 9.58 -6.02
C LYS A 7 -3.92 9.52 -5.72
N PHE A 8 -3.35 10.61 -5.21
CA PHE A 8 -1.94 10.66 -4.83
C PHE A 8 -1.60 9.64 -3.73
N TYR A 9 -2.40 9.58 -2.66
CA TYR A 9 -2.18 8.67 -1.55
C TYR A 9 -2.18 7.21 -2.02
N ASN A 10 -3.17 6.81 -2.81
CA ASN A 10 -3.33 5.41 -3.21
C ASN A 10 -2.35 4.97 -4.30
N LYS A 11 -1.93 5.88 -5.20
CA LYS A 11 -1.15 5.52 -6.40
C LYS A 11 0.30 5.96 -6.38
N VAL A 12 0.64 7.01 -5.63
CA VAL A 12 1.97 7.65 -5.69
C VAL A 12 2.71 7.54 -4.35
N ARG A 13 2.01 7.74 -3.23
CA ARG A 13 2.65 7.75 -1.92
C ARG A 13 3.21 6.36 -1.58
N ILE A 14 4.46 6.34 -1.12
CA ILE A 14 5.17 5.12 -0.74
C ILE A 14 5.19 4.97 0.79
N HIS A 15 4.96 3.75 1.27
CA HIS A 15 4.87 3.44 2.69
C HIS A 15 5.88 2.34 3.10
N SER A 16 6.75 2.65 4.06
CA SER A 16 7.74 1.69 4.59
C SER A 16 7.07 0.48 5.28
N SER A 17 5.94 0.69 5.94
CA SER A 17 5.14 -0.37 6.55
C SER A 17 4.71 -1.42 5.53
N LEU A 18 4.36 -0.99 4.31
CA LEU A 18 3.94 -1.85 3.19
C LEU A 18 5.11 -2.49 2.43
N GLY A 19 6.36 -2.19 2.80
CA GLY A 19 7.54 -2.67 2.07
C GLY A 19 8.02 -1.69 1.00
N TYR A 20 7.87 -0.39 1.23
CA TYR A 20 8.30 0.67 0.32
C TYR A 20 7.61 0.62 -1.05
N ILE A 21 6.30 0.35 -1.02
CA ILE A 21 5.41 0.37 -2.19
C ILE A 21 4.16 1.22 -1.93
N SER A 22 3.40 1.49 -2.99
CA SER A 22 2.13 2.23 -2.89
C SER A 22 0.99 1.36 -2.34
N PRO A 23 -0.08 1.95 -1.79
CA PRO A 23 -1.25 1.20 -1.33
C PRO A 23 -1.87 0.31 -2.41
N VAL A 24 -1.96 0.79 -3.66
CA VAL A 24 -2.52 -0.01 -4.76
C VAL A 24 -1.61 -1.19 -5.11
N GLU A 25 -0.29 -1.00 -5.11
CA GLU A 25 0.65 -2.09 -5.37
C GLU A 25 0.63 -3.15 -4.26
N PHE A 26 0.55 -2.72 -3.00
CA PHE A 26 0.42 -3.63 -1.87
C PHE A 26 -0.87 -4.48 -1.96
N TYR A 27 -1.99 -3.87 -2.38
CA TYR A 27 -3.24 -4.58 -2.60
C TYR A 27 -3.09 -5.68 -3.67
N HIS A 28 -2.51 -5.37 -4.83
CA HIS A 28 -2.27 -6.36 -5.88
C HIS A 28 -1.35 -7.49 -5.42
N LYS A 29 -0.22 -7.18 -4.78
CA LYS A 29 0.68 -8.20 -4.23
C LYS A 29 0.02 -9.05 -3.14
N THR A 30 -0.95 -8.50 -2.41
CA THR A 30 -1.71 -9.25 -1.41
C THR A 30 -2.61 -10.27 -2.09
N LEU A 31 -3.29 -9.89 -3.17
CA LEU A 31 -4.09 -10.83 -3.98
C LEU A 31 -3.23 -11.91 -4.63
N GLU A 32 -2.01 -11.58 -5.03
CA GLU A 32 -1.04 -12.51 -5.61
C GLU A 32 -0.31 -13.38 -4.57
N GLY A 33 -0.48 -13.10 -3.27
CA GLY A 33 0.23 -13.79 -2.18
C GLY A 33 1.73 -13.44 -2.09
N THR A 34 2.18 -12.38 -2.75
CA THR A 34 3.59 -11.94 -2.81
C THR A 34 3.87 -10.71 -1.94
N ALA A 35 2.86 -10.19 -1.23
CA ALA A 35 2.99 -9.03 -0.37
C ALA A 35 3.87 -9.30 0.86
N LYS A 36 4.50 -8.23 1.37
CA LYS A 36 5.22 -8.25 2.65
C LYS A 36 4.28 -8.69 3.77
N PRO A 37 4.61 -9.75 4.54
CA PRO A 37 3.78 -10.19 5.65
C PRO A 37 3.63 -9.11 6.72
N LEU A 38 2.39 -8.88 7.16
CA LEU A 38 2.10 -7.96 8.26
C LEU A 38 2.36 -8.66 9.59
N LYS A 39 3.29 -8.11 10.39
CA LYS A 39 3.53 -8.57 11.76
C LYS A 39 2.52 -7.90 12.68
N ILE A 40 1.43 -8.59 12.97
CA ILE A 40 0.43 -8.14 13.95
C ILE A 40 0.94 -8.56 15.34
N LYS A 41 1.21 -7.58 16.20
CA LYS A 41 1.39 -7.84 17.63
C LYS A 41 0.02 -7.71 18.29
N LEU A 42 -0.41 -8.79 18.94
CA LEU A 42 -1.55 -8.79 19.86
C LEU A 42 -1.13 -8.18 21.20
#